data_AF-A0A929IP78-F1
#
_entry.id   AF-A0A929IP78-F1
#
_cell.length_a   1.000
_cell.length_b   1.000
_cell.length_c   1.000
_cell.angle_alpha   90.00
_cell.angle_beta   90.00
_cell.angle_gamma   90.00
#
_symmetry.space_group_name_H-M   'P 1'
#
loop_
_entity.id
_entity.type
_entity.pdbx_description
1 polymer ?
#
loop_
_entity_poly.entity_id
_entity_poly.type
_entity_poly.pdbx_seq_one_letter_code
_entity_poly.pdbx_strand_id
1 'polypeptide(L)'
;MRMVLSIALAAMALVATATQFPAFAEDPVSVGELRIMHPWARASAGHGNAGAAFMTITNTGGADDKLISAATANAKKTEIHETKMEDGIMK
;
A
#
# COMPACT_ATOMS: atom_id res chain seq x y z
N MET A 1 40.36 -7.10 -29.53
CA MET A 1 39.03 -6.43 -29.57
C MET A 1 37.85 -7.37 -29.30
N ARG A 2 37.77 -8.54 -29.97
CA ARG A 2 36.62 -9.48 -29.81
C ARG A 2 36.45 -10.03 -28.39
N MET A 3 37.53 -10.42 -27.69
CA MET A 3 37.45 -10.91 -26.30
C MET A 3 36.98 -9.85 -25.30
N VAL A 4 37.41 -8.60 -25.44
CA VAL A 4 37.00 -7.49 -24.55
C VAL A 4 35.52 -7.18 -24.74
N LEU A 5 35.03 -7.24 -25.99
CA LEU A 5 33.62 -7.03 -26.31
C LEU A 5 32.73 -8.17 -25.75
N SER A 6 33.20 -9.42 -25.80
CA SER A 6 32.48 -10.57 -25.21
C SER A 6 32.41 -10.52 -23.69
N ILE A 7 33.48 -10.09 -23.02
CA ILE A 7 33.50 -9.91 -21.55
C ILE A 7 32.58 -8.76 -21.14
N ALA A 8 32.61 -7.64 -21.88
CA ALA A 8 31.71 -6.52 -21.63
C ALA A 8 30.23 -6.91 -21.79
N LEU A 9 29.91 -7.71 -22.81
CA LEU A 9 28.54 -8.17 -23.05
C LEU A 9 28.05 -9.17 -21.98
N ALA A 10 28.93 -10.08 -21.54
CA ALA A 10 28.63 -11.02 -20.46
C ALA A 10 28.45 -10.31 -19.11
N ALA A 11 29.27 -9.30 -18.81
CA ALA A 11 29.11 -8.48 -17.61
C ALA A 11 27.80 -7.69 -17.63
N MET A 12 27.39 -7.17 -18.79
CA MET A 12 26.13 -6.43 -18.94
C MET A 12 24.90 -7.34 -18.80
N ALA A 13 24.98 -8.58 -19.28
CA ALA A 13 23.93 -9.59 -19.10
C ALA A 13 23.80 -10.05 -17.62
N LEU A 14 24.92 -10.14 -16.90
CA LEU A 14 24.93 -10.49 -15.48
C LEU A 14 24.33 -9.37 -14.60
N VAL A 15 24.58 -8.10 -14.95
CA VAL A 15 23.98 -6.95 -14.26
C VAL A 15 22.49 -6.84 -14.55
N ALA A 16 22.04 -7.16 -15.77
CA ALA A 16 20.62 -7.07 -16.15
C ALA A 16 19.71 -8.10 -15.46
N THR A 17 20.25 -9.24 -15.02
CA THR A 17 19.49 -10.27 -14.30
C THR A 17 19.51 -10.06 -12.77
N ALA A 18 20.51 -9.34 -12.25
CA ALA A 18 20.64 -9.06 -10.82
C ALA A 18 19.63 -8.01 -10.28
N THR A 19 18.87 -7.34 -11.14
CA THR A 19 17.87 -6.33 -10.76
C THR A 19 16.43 -6.84 -10.76
N GLN A 20 16.21 -8.14 -11.03
CA GLN A 20 14.89 -8.76 -10.98
C GLN A 20 14.50 -9.10 -9.55
N PHE A 21 14.38 -8.09 -8.69
CA PHE A 21 13.68 -8.27 -7.42
C PHE A 21 12.19 -8.31 -7.71
N PRO A 22 11.45 -9.36 -7.28
CA PRO A 22 10.00 -9.31 -7.32
C PRO A 22 9.57 -8.13 -6.46
N ALA A 23 8.89 -7.16 -7.07
CA ALA A 23 8.16 -6.17 -6.31
C ALA A 23 7.05 -6.91 -5.57
N PHE A 24 7.13 -7.00 -4.24
CA PHE A 24 6.04 -7.47 -3.40
C PHE A 24 4.96 -6.40 -3.38
N ALA A 25 4.19 -6.30 -4.47
CA ALA A 25 2.93 -5.59 -4.47
C ALA A 25 1.91 -6.52 -3.79
N GLU A 26 1.35 -6.08 -2.67
CA GLU A 26 0.23 -6.80 -2.06
C GLU A 26 -0.96 -6.77 -3.02
N ASP A 27 -1.53 -7.94 -3.31
CA ASP A 27 -2.69 -8.02 -4.18
C ASP A 27 -3.86 -7.24 -3.54
N PRO A 28 -4.55 -6.38 -4.31
CA PRO A 28 -5.70 -5.65 -3.82
C PRO A 28 -6.79 -6.60 -3.36
N VAL A 29 -7.45 -6.28 -2.24
CA VAL A 29 -8.65 -6.97 -1.82
C VAL A 29 -9.86 -6.27 -2.46
N SER A 30 -10.67 -7.01 -3.21
CA SER A 30 -11.90 -6.51 -3.81
C SER A 30 -13.14 -6.99 -3.06
N VAL A 31 -14.06 -6.06 -2.79
CA VAL A 31 -15.37 -6.34 -2.19
C VAL A 31 -16.42 -5.62 -3.03
N GLY A 32 -17.11 -6.37 -3.91
CA GLY A 32 -17.97 -5.75 -4.91
C GLY A 32 -17.17 -4.78 -5.80
N GLU A 33 -17.63 -3.53 -5.89
CA GLU A 33 -16.97 -2.45 -6.65
C GLU A 33 -15.94 -1.66 -5.81
N LEU A 34 -15.65 -2.07 -4.57
CA LEU A 34 -14.62 -1.48 -3.73
C LEU A 34 -13.28 -2.21 -3.90
N ARG A 35 -12.20 -1.45 -4.06
CA ARG A 35 -10.82 -1.96 -4.11
C ARG A 35 -10.02 -1.41 -2.92
N ILE A 36 -9.48 -2.30 -2.10
CA ILE A 36 -8.69 -1.99 -0.91
C ILE A 36 -7.23 -2.31 -1.20
N MET A 37 -6.34 -1.35 -1.00
CA MET A 37 -4.93 -1.43 -1.38
C MET A 37 -3.99 -1.04 -0.23
N HIS A 38 -2.83 -1.71 -0.21
CA HIS A 38 -1.71 -1.45 0.70
C HIS A 38 -2.11 -1.28 2.18
N PRO A 39 -2.84 -2.24 2.79
CA PRO A 39 -3.14 -2.18 4.21
C PRO A 39 -1.86 -2.34 5.04
N TRP A 40 -1.59 -1.39 5.92
CA TRP A 40 -0.48 -1.50 6.87
C TRP A 40 -0.83 -0.89 8.21
N ALA A 41 -0.13 -1.29 9.26
CA ALA A 41 -0.31 -0.73 10.58
C ALA A 41 1.02 -0.23 11.14
N ARG A 42 0.98 0.92 11.81
CA ARG A 42 2.12 1.45 12.56
C ARG A 42 2.04 0.92 13.98
N ALA A 43 3.11 0.26 14.42
CA ALA A 43 3.24 -0.20 15.80
C ALA A 43 3.10 0.98 16.77
N SER A 44 2.41 0.76 17.89
CA SER A 44 2.28 1.79 18.91
C SER A 44 3.65 2.11 19.52
N ALA A 45 3.92 3.39 19.82
CA ALA A 45 5.07 3.75 20.63
C ALA A 45 4.84 3.17 22.03
N GLY A 46 5.81 2.46 22.62
CA GLY A 46 5.60 1.57 23.78
C GLY A 46 4.91 2.13 25.04
N HIS A 47 4.65 3.45 25.12
CA HIS A 47 3.89 4.10 26.19
C HIS A 47 2.50 4.61 25.75
N GLY A 48 2.20 4.61 24.45
CA GLY A 48 0.93 4.98 23.87
C GLY A 48 0.01 3.76 23.74
N ASN A 49 -1.26 3.92 24.12
CA ASN A 49 -2.25 2.85 23.99
C ASN A 49 -2.92 2.81 22.60
N ALA A 50 -2.62 3.77 21.72
CA ALA A 50 -3.23 3.91 20.41
C ALA A 50 -2.23 3.55 19.30
N GLY A 51 -2.60 2.57 18.47
CA GLY A 51 -1.97 2.31 17.17
C GLY A 51 -2.74 2.97 16.04
N ALA A 52 -2.20 2.91 14.83
CA ALA A 52 -2.88 3.38 13.62
C ALA A 52 -2.75 2.35 12.50
N ALA A 53 -3.84 2.12 11.78
CA ALA A 53 -3.88 1.32 10.57
C ALA A 53 -4.27 2.22 9.40
N PHE A 54 -3.67 1.95 8.26
CA PHE A 54 -3.79 2.74 7.05
C PHE A 54 -4.05 1.81 5.87
N MET A 55 -4.89 2.24 4.95
CA MET A 55 -5.14 1.57 3.68
C MET A 55 -5.75 2.58 2.71
N THR A 56 -5.74 2.28 1.43
CA THR A 56 -6.48 3.04 0.42
C THR A 56 -7.72 2.25 0.03
N ILE A 57 -8.89 2.87 0.12
CA ILE A 57 -10.16 2.31 -0.36
C ILE A 57 -10.60 3.14 -1.56
N THR A 58 -10.78 2.50 -2.72
CA THR A 58 -11.27 3.13 -3.94
C THR A 58 -12.61 2.52 -4.31
N ASN A 59 -13.65 3.36 -4.39
CA ASN A 59 -14.92 2.98 -4.99
C ASN A 59 -14.81 3.11 -6.52
N THR A 60 -15.00 1.99 -7.23
CA THR A 60 -14.98 1.94 -8.71
C THR A 60 -16.39 1.83 -9.31
N GLY A 61 -17.41 1.87 -8.45
CA GLY A 61 -18.81 1.78 -8.81
C GLY A 61 -19.45 3.09 -9.22
N GLY A 62 -20.68 3.00 -9.71
CA GLY A 62 -21.48 4.16 -10.13
C GLY A 62 -22.31 4.83 -9.02
N ALA A 63 -22.36 4.22 -7.83
CA ALA A 63 -23.09 4.72 -6.68
C ALA A 63 -22.14 5.08 -5.54
N ASP A 64 -22.50 6.11 -4.77
CA ASP A 64 -21.75 6.50 -3.57
C ASP A 64 -21.76 5.39 -2.51
N ASP A 65 -20.65 5.29 -1.76
CA ASP A 65 -20.50 4.35 -0.64
C ASP A 65 -19.88 5.08 0.57
N LYS A 66 -20.01 4.49 1.75
CA LYS A 66 -19.57 5.09 3.01
C LYS A 66 -18.89 4.07 3.93
N LEU A 67 -17.66 4.38 4.34
CA LEU A 67 -16.99 3.67 5.43
C LEU A 67 -17.65 4.04 6.77
N ILE A 68 -18.44 3.13 7.33
CA ILE A 68 -19.19 3.38 8.57
C ILE A 68 -18.56 2.78 9.82
N SER A 69 -17.66 1.80 9.68
CA SER A 69 -17.05 1.12 10.83
C SER A 69 -15.74 0.43 10.45
N ALA A 70 -14.93 0.14 11.47
CA ALA A 70 -13.74 -0.71 11.39
C ALA A 70 -13.66 -1.55 12.66
N ALA A 71 -13.06 -2.74 12.62
CA ALA A 71 -12.89 -3.62 13.78
C ALA A 71 -11.55 -4.34 13.73
N THR A 72 -11.00 -4.66 14.91
CA THR A 72 -9.77 -5.46 15.03
C THR A 72 -9.76 -6.22 16.37
N ALA A 73 -9.15 -7.40 16.40
CA ALA A 73 -8.91 -8.14 17.64
C ALA A 73 -7.78 -7.53 18.49
N ASN A 74 -6.97 -6.63 17.92
CA ASN A 74 -5.77 -6.08 18.56
C ASN A 74 -6.03 -4.81 19.38
N ALA A 75 -7.26 -4.28 19.40
CA ALA A 75 -7.64 -3.08 20.14
C ALA A 75 -9.03 -3.23 20.76
N LYS A 76 -9.25 -2.58 21.92
CA LYS A 76 -10.56 -2.57 22.60
C LYS A 76 -11.60 -1.69 21.90
N LYS A 77 -11.14 -0.70 21.13
CA LYS A 77 -11.97 0.26 20.39
C LYS A 77 -11.26 0.67 19.11
N THR A 78 -12.04 0.94 18.07
CA THR A 78 -11.62 1.48 16.79
C THR A 78 -12.31 2.83 16.57
N GLU A 79 -11.58 3.77 15.96
CA GLU A 79 -12.10 5.09 15.62
C GLU A 79 -11.70 5.40 14.17
N ILE A 80 -12.61 6.02 13.42
CA ILE A 80 -12.36 6.48 12.06
C ILE A 80 -12.17 7.99 12.14
N HIS A 81 -11.03 8.47 11.65
CA HIS A 81 -10.73 9.90 11.60
C HIS A 81 -10.93 10.36 10.15
N GLU A 82 -11.90 11.24 9.93
CA GLU A 82 -12.20 11.79 8.61
C GLU A 82 -11.45 13.12 8.42
N THR A 83 -10.87 13.29 7.24
CA THR A 83 -10.36 14.57 6.76
C THR A 83 -10.72 14.66 5.30
N LYS A 84 -11.47 15.68 4.92
CA LYS A 84 -11.99 15.85 3.57
C LYS A 84 -11.43 17.14 2.97
N MET A 85 -10.95 17.06 1.73
CA MET A 85 -10.68 18.25 0.93
C MET A 85 -11.97 18.64 0.20
N GLU A 86 -12.48 19.83 0.49
CA GLU A 86 -13.68 20.39 -0.12
C GLU A 86 -13.33 21.79 -0.63
N ASP A 87 -13.42 22.00 -1.95
CA ASP A 87 -13.06 23.26 -2.63
C ASP A 87 -11.66 23.79 -2.29
N GLY A 88 -10.69 22.87 -2.11
CA GLY A 88 -9.31 23.22 -1.76
C GLY A 88 -9.08 23.52 -0.27
N ILE A 89 -10.11 23.39 0.57
CA ILE A 89 -10.05 23.60 2.01
C ILE A 89 -10.10 22.23 2.71
N MET A 90 -9.26 22.05 3.73
CA MET A 90 -9.27 20.87 4.59
C MET A 90 -10.37 21.02 5.65
N LYS A 91 -11.22 20.00 5.78
CA LYS A 91 -12.33 19.92 6.74
C LYS A 91 -12.32 18.61 7.51
#